data_AF-A0A9J6GDS5-F1
#
_entry.id   AF-A0A9J6GDS5-F1
#
_cell.length_a   1.000
_cell.length_b   1.000
_cell.length_c   1.000
_cell.angle_alpha   90.00
_cell.angle_beta   90.00
_cell.angle_gamma   90.00
#
_symmetry.space_group_name_H-M   'P 1'
#
loop_
_entity.id
_entity.type
_entity.pdbx_description
1 polymer ?
#
loop_
_entity_poly.entity_id
_entity_poly.type
_entity_poly.pdbx_seq_one_letter_code
_entity_poly.pdbx_strand_id
1 'polypeptide(L)' 'MVVSVLSSTPLEEVAAAAGPDGVLWAQLDICKDRSLTVQDALRAQRCGCAAIVVTLDPPSLVADEAGEDLNFLSKPTAEM' A
#
# COMPACT_ATOMS: atom_id res chain seq x y z
N MET A 1 -10.88 -1.60 9.30
CA MET A 1 -9.40 -1.53 9.36
C MET A 1 -8.91 -0.78 8.12
N VAL A 2 -7.83 0.00 8.25
CA VAL A 2 -7.16 0.64 7.10
C VAL A 2 -5.97 -0.23 6.69
N VAL A 3 -5.88 -0.59 5.42
CA VAL A 3 -4.85 -1.49 4.87
C VAL A 3 -3.96 -0.71 3.91
N SER A 4 -2.64 -0.70 4.16
CA SER A 4 -1.69 -0.06 3.25
C SER A 4 -1.54 -0.86 1.96
N VAL A 5 -1.43 -0.18 0.82
CA VAL A 5 -1.08 -0.81 -0.46
C VAL A 5 0.34 -1.39 -0.48
N LEU A 6 1.19 -1.00 0.47
CA LEU A 6 2.54 -1.56 0.67
C LEU A 6 2.57 -2.68 1.73
N SER A 7 1.40 -3.21 2.12
CA SER A 7 1.30 -4.35 3.04
C SER A 7 2.03 -5.59 2.51
N SER A 8 2.68 -6.34 3.39
CA SER A 8 3.30 -7.64 3.08
C SER A 8 2.27 -8.74 2.83
N THR A 9 1.02 -8.54 3.24
CA THR A 9 -0.11 -9.41 2.94
C THR A 9 -0.98 -8.79 1.84
N PRO A 10 -1.33 -9.55 0.78
CA PRO A 10 -2.23 -9.08 -0.28
C PRO A 10 -3.58 -8.64 0.26
N LEU A 11 -4.15 -7.58 -0.33
CA LEU A 11 -5.44 -7.03 0.10
C LEU A 11 -6.58 -8.06 -0.02
N GLU A 12 -6.52 -8.96 -0.99
CA GLU A 12 -7.48 -10.05 -1.19
C GLU A 12 -7.48 -11.04 -0.02
N GLU A 13 -6.30 -11.38 0.50
CA GLU A 13 -6.17 -12.27 1.66
C GLU A 13 -6.69 -11.59 2.92
N VAL A 14 -6.40 -10.29 3.08
CA VAL A 14 -6.94 -9.49 4.18
C VAL A 14 -8.47 -9.40 4.10
N ALA A 15 -9.03 -9.18 2.90
CA ALA A 15 -10.47 -9.15 2.67
C ALA A 15 -11.13 -10.50 2.97
N ALA A 16 -10.53 -11.60 2.51
CA ALA A 16 -11.01 -12.94 2.80
C ALA A 16 -11.00 -13.23 4.31
N ALA A 17 -9.95 -12.84 5.01
CA ALA A 17 -9.83 -13.02 6.46
C ALA A 17 -10.77 -12.11 7.26
N ALA A 18 -11.06 -10.90 6.76
CA ALA A 18 -12.00 -9.97 7.41
C ALA A 18 -13.44 -10.49 7.39
N GLY A 19 -13.80 -11.29 6.39
CA GLY A 19 -15.13 -11.89 6.27
C GLY A 19 -16.22 -10.90 5.85
N PRO A 20 -17.49 -11.35 5.75
CA PRO A 20 -18.59 -10.56 5.18
C PRO A 20 -18.95 -9.30 5.97
N ASP A 21 -18.70 -9.31 7.28
CA ASP A 21 -18.98 -8.16 8.17
C ASP A 21 -17.75 -7.24 8.36
N GLY A 22 -16.61 -7.62 7.76
CA GLY A 22 -15.34 -6.91 7.91
C GLY A 22 -15.26 -5.66 7.03
N VAL A 23 -15.31 -4.47 7.63
CA VAL A 23 -15.12 -3.21 6.90
C VAL A 23 -13.65 -2.88 6.73
N LEU A 24 -13.18 -2.84 5.48
CA LEU A 24 -11.83 -2.46 5.10
C LEU A 24 -11.81 -1.15 4.30
N TRP A 25 -10.81 -0.30 4.58
CA TRP A 25 -10.46 0.86 3.77
C TRP A 25 -9.04 0.66 3.24
N ALA A 26 -8.77 1.07 1.99
CA ALA A 26 -7.44 0.96 1.39
C ALA A 26 -6.71 2.30 1.48
N GLN A 27 -5.52 2.31 2.08
CA GLN A 27 -4.62 3.46 2.08
C GLN A 27 -3.69 3.41 0.86
N LEU A 28 -3.71 4.47 0.05
CA LEU A 28 -2.95 4.63 -1.18
C LEU A 28 -1.97 5.79 -1.06
N ASP A 29 -0.78 5.60 -1.63
CA ASP A 29 0.13 6.68 -2.00
C ASP A 29 0.01 6.99 -3.50
N ILE A 30 0.20 8.24 -3.86
CA ILE A 30 0.16 8.67 -5.26
C ILE A 30 1.52 8.37 -5.91
N CYS A 31 1.62 7.22 -6.57
CA CYS A 31 2.80 6.82 -7.34
C CYS A 31 3.02 7.75 -8.55
N LYS A 32 4.28 8.08 -8.86
CA LYS A 32 4.66 8.89 -10.05
C LYS A 32 4.00 8.37 -11.33
N ASP A 33 4.00 7.05 -11.52
CA ASP A 33 3.18 6.41 -12.54
C ASP A 33 1.73 6.27 -12.04
N ARG A 34 0.84 7.10 -12.59
CA ARG A 34 -0.57 7.13 -12.20
C ARG A 34 -1.33 5.88 -12.58
N SER A 35 -0.84 5.10 -13.54
CA SER A 35 -1.48 3.84 -13.91
C SER A 35 -1.45 2.84 -12.75
N LEU A 36 -0.38 2.83 -11.96
CA LEU A 36 -0.25 1.98 -10.77
C LEU A 36 -1.24 2.41 -9.68
N THR A 37 -1.32 3.70 -9.36
CA THR A 37 -2.31 4.21 -8.39
C THR A 37 -3.75 3.89 -8.80
N VAL A 38 -4.06 3.96 -10.10
CA VAL A 38 -5.39 3.58 -10.61
C VAL A 38 -5.62 2.08 -10.48
N GLN A 39 -4.62 1.24 -10.78
CA GLN A 39 -4.72 -0.22 -10.63
C GLN A 39 -4.98 -0.61 -9.17
N ASP A 40 -4.29 0.02 -8.22
CA ASP A 40 -4.48 -0.21 -6.79
C ASP A 40 -5.86 0.23 -6.30
N ALA A 41 -6.35 1.40 -6.74
CA ALA A 41 -7.69 1.86 -6.43
C ALA A 41 -8.77 0.90 -6.96
N LEU A 42 -8.62 0.43 -8.19
CA LEU A 42 -9.52 -0.56 -8.79
C LEU A 42 -9.43 -1.92 -8.08
N ARG A 43 -8.24 -2.33 -7.62
CA ARG A 43 -8.04 -3.55 -6.82
C ARG A 43 -8.76 -3.45 -5.48
N ALA A 44 -8.64 -2.31 -4.79
CA ALA A 44 -9.36 -2.05 -3.54
C ALA A 44 -10.88 -2.13 -3.72
N GLN A 45 -11.40 -1.53 -4.80
CA GLN A 45 -12.83 -1.64 -5.13
C GLN A 45 -13.26 -3.10 -5.34
N ARG A 46 -12.48 -3.90 -6.08
CA ARG A 46 -12.78 -5.33 -6.31
C ARG A 46 -12.73 -6.16 -5.03
N CYS A 47 -11.90 -5.78 -4.05
CA CYS A 47 -11.82 -6.42 -2.74
C CYS A 47 -12.94 -6.00 -1.79
N GLY A 48 -13.87 -5.13 -2.22
CA GLY A 48 -14.98 -4.68 -1.39
C GLY A 48 -14.60 -3.61 -0.36
N CYS A 49 -13.48 -2.91 -0.55
CA CYS A 49 -13.13 -1.81 0.35
C CYS A 49 -14.20 -0.70 0.30
N ALA A 50 -14.64 -0.26 1.47
CA ALA A 50 -15.69 0.74 1.61
C ALA A 50 -15.20 2.18 1.36
N ALA A 51 -13.88 2.41 1.44
CA ALA A 51 -13.28 3.71 1.19
C ALA A 51 -11.83 3.59 0.73
N ILE A 52 -11.37 4.67 0.10
CA ILE A 52 -9.98 4.94 -0.23
C ILE A 52 -9.49 6.06 0.70
N VAL A 53 -8.33 5.85 1.31
CA VAL A 53 -7.61 6.83 2.12
C VAL A 53 -6.39 7.27 1.31
N VAL A 54 -6.37 8.53 0.87
CA VAL A 54 -5.20 9.06 0.14
C VAL A 54 -4.28 9.73 1.14
N THR A 55 -3.05 9.25 1.20
CA THR A 55 -1.98 9.80 2.03
C THR A 55 -1.31 10.94 1.28
N LEU A 56 -1.36 12.16 1.85
CA LEU A 56 -0.92 13.41 1.21
C LEU A 56 0.19 14.13 1.99
N ASP A 57 0.65 13.59 3.11
CA ASP A 57 1.87 14.07 3.75
C ASP A 57 3.06 13.87 2.81
N PRO A 58 4.10 14.71 2.90
CA PRO A 58 5.28 14.57 2.06
C PRO A 58 5.81 13.13 2.19
N PRO A 59 6.09 12.45 1.06
CA PRO A 59 6.58 11.09 1.14
C PRO A 59 7.88 11.10 1.94
N SER A 60 7.96 10.31 3.00
CA SER A 60 9.21 10.02 3.71
C SER A 60 10.28 9.39 2.80
N LEU A 61 9.87 8.99 1.59
CA LEU A 61 10.68 8.47 0.49
C LEU A 61 11.23 9.53 -0.46
N VAL A 62 11.01 10.83 -0.22
CA VAL A 62 11.94 11.82 -0.77
C VAL A 62 13.23 11.63 0.00
N ALA A 63 14.16 10.87 -0.59
CA ALA A 63 15.55 11.03 -0.25
C ALA A 63 15.87 12.51 -0.49
N ASP A 64 15.84 13.29 0.59
CA ASP A 64 16.70 14.45 0.67
C ASP A 64 18.12 13.92 0.41
N GLU A 65 18.99 14.74 -0.17
CA GLU A 65 20.36 14.35 -0.51
C GLU A 65 21.18 13.87 0.71
N ALA A 66 20.60 13.91 1.92
CA ALA A 66 21.03 13.16 3.09
C ALA A 66 20.24 11.84 3.19
N GLY A 67 20.81 10.77 2.64
CA GLY A 67 20.32 9.41 2.86
C GLY A 67 20.31 9.05 4.34
N GLU A 68 19.17 9.24 5.01
CA GLU A 68 18.89 8.60 6.29
C GLU A 68 18.23 7.25 6.02
N ASP A 69 19.08 6.23 5.94
CA ASP A 69 18.85 4.79 6.08
C ASP A 69 17.40 4.29 5.98
N LEU A 70 16.87 4.20 4.76
CA LEU A 70 15.78 3.28 4.39
C LEU A 70 16.29 1.85 4.12
N ASN A 71 17.37 1.46 4.79
CA ASN A 71 18.06 0.16 4.65
C ASN A 71 17.18 -1.05 5.01
N PHE A 72 15.98 -0.81 5.58
CA PHE A 72 15.00 -1.85 5.89
C PHE A 72 14.23 -2.33 4.64
N LEU A 73 13.96 -1.45 3.67
CA LEU A 73 13.19 -1.78 2.46
C LEU A 73 14.09 -2.18 1.27
N SER A 74 15.40 -1.98 1.36
CA SER A 74 16.37 -2.18 0.27
C SER A 74 17.25 -3.42 0.40
N LYS A 75 17.07 -4.31 1.38
CA LYS A 75 17.90 -5.53 1.43
C LYS A 75 17.53 -6.50 0.30
N PRO A 76 18.47 -6.84 -0.60
CA PRO A 76 18.24 -7.88 -1.59
C PRO A 76 18.18 -9.24 -0.88
N THR A 77 17.26 -10.07 -1.37
CA THR A 77 17.16 -11.50 -1.12
C THR A 77 18.56 -12.11 -1.04
N ALA A 78 18.87 -12.73 0.10
CA ALA A 78 20.10 -13.47 0.29
C ALA A 78 20.27 -14.49 -0.84
N GLU A 79 21.51 -14.57 -1.31
CA GLU A 79 22.05 -15.53 -2.25
C GLU A 79 21.55 -16.97 -1.95
N MET A 80 21.20 -17.69 -3.01
CA MET A 80 21.16 -19.15 -3.05
C MET A 80 21.76 -19.64 -4.36
#